data_AF-A0A0V8CZN8-F1
#
_entry.id   AF-A0A0V8CZN8-F1
#
_cell.length_a   1.000
_cell.length_b   1.000
_cell.length_c   1.000
_cell.angle_alpha   90.00
_cell.angle_beta   90.00
_cell.angle_gamma   90.00
#
_symmetry.space_group_name_H-M   'P 1'
#
loop_
_entity.id
_entity.type
_entity.pdbx_description
1 polymer ?
#
loop_
_entity_poly.entity_id
_entity_poly.type
_entity_poly.pdbx_seq_one_letter_code
_entity_poly.pdbx_strand_id
1 'polypeptide(L)'
;MKEFIIKNADIWKIFLKYYRSDEEIVFLHSSQVTENEHYSILAHKPYKKVSKYKGQVFFNGEKKKFNFLDAVDLLKDERVERPKNWPFYPELLGFVSYEQDPACFAAYDEVLLFDHRTKLLRVVQFEQTDGQYWLTESEEIEVDSEIEFDGQNGIAAVFIDQTRQEYIASIKKLQDYMKAGDIYVANLTQQFEIWSDQKPIDVFKKTRKQIPAPFSSFLQYPEWKMMQISSSVERFVSIHNGALISKPIKGTIARGENGVADRLQKKILSDSSKERSELLMVTDLLRNDIARISQPFSLSVPKFAEIETFSHVHQLVTSIKSRIKEDLTFSEFMTALFPGGSITGTPKKRAMEIIKEVEKQPRGIYTGMQGWLSREMDLDMNIVIRTLVHDGEHYQLGVGGGITFESEAEAEFSEILLKAKPFLDILGVKDVPSILFTTGLVKNGELLNLEGHVNRLKKQYHHPDLEEKLRIFAQNVTDGVLRVSTDGDSLTPEIRQLTHSNEPYRVKLSSINDNPSPLSKFKLSGPDFQKVFRQEVLEAKKEGFQDILCHTDGFISELSIGNFVAKKGNQYETPAKYALKGTFLDLFAKNHTLIYKDIALSDLKTYDCFYMTNAVRGLVEIKIDGIS
;
A
#
# COMPACT_ATOMS: atom_id res chain seq x y z
N MET A 1 -26.03 15.26 23.71
CA MET A 1 -24.56 15.43 23.61
C MET A 1 -23.97 15.34 25.00
N LYS A 2 -22.95 14.52 25.18
CA LYS A 2 -22.12 14.42 26.39
C LYS A 2 -20.68 14.83 26.06
N GLU A 3 -20.03 15.52 26.98
CA GLU A 3 -18.61 15.90 26.86
C GLU A 3 -17.91 15.69 28.21
N PHE A 4 -16.69 15.17 28.17
CA PHE A 4 -15.87 14.96 29.37
C PHE A 4 -14.37 14.96 29.03
N ILE A 5 -13.53 15.08 30.06
CA ILE A 5 -12.07 15.14 29.93
C ILE A 5 -11.44 14.05 30.78
N ILE A 6 -10.61 13.21 30.16
CA ILE A 6 -9.78 12.22 30.83
C ILE A 6 -8.35 12.75 30.94
N LYS A 7 -7.78 12.72 32.14
CA LYS A 7 -6.39 13.13 32.41
C LYS A 7 -5.45 11.93 32.32
N ASN A 8 -4.20 12.16 31.93
CA ASN A 8 -3.15 11.13 31.81
C ASN A 8 -3.54 9.98 30.88
N ALA A 9 -4.36 10.26 29.86
CA ALA A 9 -4.78 9.28 28.89
C ALA A 9 -3.65 8.89 27.92
N ASP A 10 -3.77 7.72 27.30
CA ASP A 10 -2.98 7.31 26.16
C ASP A 10 -3.90 6.89 25.02
N ILE A 11 -4.08 7.79 24.04
CA ILE A 11 -4.96 7.55 22.88
C ILE A 11 -4.55 6.31 22.07
N TRP A 12 -3.28 5.93 22.08
CA TRP A 12 -2.80 4.74 21.39
C TRP A 12 -3.31 3.46 22.06
N LYS A 13 -3.27 3.40 23.39
CA LYS A 13 -3.79 2.26 24.15
C LYS A 13 -5.30 2.16 24.06
N ILE A 14 -5.99 3.30 24.10
CA ILE A 14 -7.45 3.37 23.87
C ILE A 14 -7.77 2.78 22.49
N PHE A 15 -7.10 3.26 21.44
CA PHE A 15 -7.30 2.72 20.10
C PHE A 15 -7.10 1.20 20.05
N LEU A 16 -6.01 0.66 20.61
CA LEU A 16 -5.75 -0.78 20.59
C LEU A 16 -6.77 -1.60 21.41
N LYS A 17 -7.27 -1.07 22.53
CA LYS A 17 -8.26 -1.74 23.39
C LYS A 17 -9.60 -1.90 22.68
N TYR A 18 -10.08 -0.83 22.03
CA TYR A 18 -11.42 -0.79 21.45
C TYR A 18 -11.46 -1.07 19.95
N TYR A 19 -10.32 -1.07 19.25
CA TYR A 19 -10.28 -1.36 17.81
C TYR A 19 -11.07 -2.63 17.45
N ARG A 20 -11.94 -2.47 16.46
CA ARG A 20 -12.70 -3.55 15.81
C ARG A 20 -12.53 -3.44 14.30
N SER A 21 -12.38 -4.56 13.61
CA SER A 21 -12.09 -4.60 12.17
C SER A 21 -13.32 -4.31 11.28
N ASP A 22 -14.51 -4.39 11.87
CA ASP A 22 -15.81 -4.19 11.22
C ASP A 22 -16.41 -2.79 11.45
N GLU A 23 -15.72 -1.93 12.20
CA GLU A 23 -16.12 -0.53 12.43
C GLU A 23 -15.44 0.44 11.45
N GLU A 24 -16.15 1.50 11.04
CA GLU A 24 -15.54 2.63 10.35
C GLU A 24 -14.80 3.50 11.37
N ILE A 25 -13.48 3.68 11.17
CA ILE A 25 -12.61 4.36 12.12
C ILE A 25 -11.74 5.38 11.35
N VAL A 26 -11.68 6.60 11.85
CA VAL A 26 -10.70 7.60 11.41
C VAL A 26 -9.81 7.99 12.58
N PHE A 27 -8.55 7.59 12.51
CA PHE A 27 -7.53 7.97 13.48
C PHE A 27 -6.47 8.83 12.81
N LEU A 28 -6.58 10.16 12.98
CA LEU A 28 -5.55 11.13 12.61
C LEU A 28 -4.57 11.25 13.78
N HIS A 29 -3.36 10.70 13.63
CA HIS A 29 -2.42 10.51 14.72
C HIS A 29 -1.11 11.29 14.50
N SER A 30 -0.58 11.89 15.57
CA SER A 30 0.77 12.44 15.56
C SER A 30 1.69 11.49 16.30
N SER A 31 2.39 10.63 15.55
CA SER A 31 3.38 9.70 16.12
C SER A 31 4.75 10.36 16.29
N GLN A 32 5.00 11.46 15.57
CA GLN A 32 6.11 12.38 15.79
C GLN A 32 5.57 13.74 16.21
N VAL A 33 5.46 13.94 17.53
CA VAL A 33 4.96 15.18 18.12
C VAL A 33 5.94 16.32 17.88
N THR A 34 5.45 17.44 17.36
CA THR A 34 6.21 18.68 17.19
C THR A 34 5.55 19.85 17.92
N GLU A 35 6.10 21.06 17.78
CA GLU A 35 5.52 22.23 18.42
C GLU A 35 4.12 22.57 17.86
N ASN A 36 3.93 22.39 16.56
CA ASN A 36 2.66 22.69 15.90
C ASN A 36 1.80 21.41 15.78
N GLU A 37 2.43 20.25 15.64
CA GLU A 37 1.74 18.96 15.45
C GLU A 37 1.73 18.14 16.73
N HIS A 38 0.76 18.40 17.60
CA HIS A 38 0.69 17.77 18.93
C HIS A 38 -0.70 17.28 19.32
N TYR A 39 -1.65 17.29 18.38
CA TYR A 39 -2.97 16.72 18.58
C TYR A 39 -3.11 15.37 17.86
N SER A 40 -3.98 14.52 18.38
CA SER A 40 -4.49 13.35 17.67
C SER A 40 -6.00 13.30 17.79
N ILE A 41 -6.66 12.91 16.71
CA ILE A 41 -8.11 12.85 16.61
C ILE A 41 -8.49 11.42 16.26
N LEU A 42 -9.30 10.79 17.09
CA LEU A 42 -9.83 9.46 16.88
C LEU A 42 -11.35 9.56 16.84
N ALA A 43 -11.95 9.05 15.77
CA ALA A 43 -13.39 9.13 15.53
C ALA A 43 -13.91 7.80 15.00
N HIS A 44 -15.11 7.41 15.43
CA HIS A 44 -15.83 6.23 14.95
C HIS A 44 -17.34 6.46 15.07
N LYS A 45 -18.15 5.48 14.63
CA LYS A 45 -19.62 5.62 14.48
C LYS A 45 -20.02 6.82 13.60
N PRO A 46 -19.80 6.75 12.28
CA PRO A 46 -20.30 7.78 11.37
C PRO A 46 -21.84 7.82 11.43
N TYR A 47 -22.42 8.99 11.64
CA TYR A 47 -23.89 9.19 11.64
C TYR A 47 -24.38 9.97 10.42
N LYS A 48 -23.48 10.71 9.77
CA LYS A 48 -23.71 11.33 8.46
C LYS A 48 -22.45 11.20 7.62
N LYS A 49 -22.61 10.87 6.34
CA LYS A 49 -21.51 10.53 5.46
C LYS A 49 -21.80 10.94 4.03
N VAL A 50 -20.85 11.62 3.42
CA VAL A 50 -20.80 11.84 1.97
C VAL A 50 -19.64 11.03 1.44
N SER A 51 -19.92 10.20 0.43
CA SER A 51 -18.89 9.39 -0.18
C SER A 51 -19.03 9.33 -1.70
N LYS A 52 -17.91 9.13 -2.37
CA LYS A 52 -17.87 8.81 -3.79
C LYS A 52 -17.04 7.55 -3.98
N TYR A 53 -17.63 6.58 -4.67
CA TYR A 53 -16.96 5.32 -4.96
C TYR A 53 -17.47 4.75 -6.27
N LYS A 54 -16.55 4.32 -7.15
CA LYS A 54 -16.87 3.69 -8.45
C LYS A 54 -17.80 4.58 -9.31
N GLY A 55 -17.52 5.88 -9.34
CA GLY A 55 -18.24 6.88 -10.12
C GLY A 55 -19.59 7.29 -9.55
N GLN A 56 -19.97 6.82 -8.36
CA GLN A 56 -21.26 7.11 -7.74
C GLN A 56 -21.08 7.92 -6.45
N VAL A 57 -21.89 8.96 -6.28
CA VAL A 57 -21.94 9.78 -5.05
C VAL A 57 -23.09 9.31 -4.18
N PHE A 58 -22.81 9.13 -2.91
CA PHE A 58 -23.75 8.76 -1.86
C PHE A 58 -23.77 9.83 -0.78
N PHE A 59 -24.97 10.17 -0.31
CA PHE A 59 -25.19 11.05 0.84
C PHE A 59 -26.06 10.27 1.83
N ASN A 60 -25.52 9.96 2.99
CA ASN A 60 -26.12 9.08 4.01
C ASN A 60 -26.59 7.73 3.41
N GLY A 61 -25.77 7.12 2.56
CA GLY A 61 -26.05 5.85 1.90
C GLY A 61 -26.99 5.94 0.68
N GLU A 62 -27.64 7.07 0.45
CA GLU A 62 -28.51 7.28 -0.70
C GLU A 62 -27.72 7.83 -1.90
N LYS A 63 -27.89 7.21 -3.06
CA LYS A 63 -27.28 7.69 -4.31
C LYS A 63 -27.83 9.07 -4.69
N LYS A 64 -26.94 10.02 -4.96
CA LYS A 64 -27.28 11.39 -5.37
C LYS A 64 -26.78 11.70 -6.79
N LYS A 65 -27.33 12.76 -7.39
CA LYS A 65 -26.98 13.23 -8.75
C LYS A 65 -25.98 14.39 -8.75
N PHE A 66 -25.89 15.14 -7.65
CA PHE A 66 -24.91 16.21 -7.51
C PHE A 66 -23.50 15.65 -7.33
N ASN A 67 -22.49 16.49 -7.57
CA ASN A 67 -21.10 16.07 -7.44
C ASN A 67 -20.68 15.93 -5.96
N PHE A 68 -19.57 15.24 -5.70
CA PHE A 68 -19.10 14.96 -4.34
C PHE A 68 -18.73 16.22 -3.54
N LEU A 69 -18.20 17.26 -4.17
CA LEU A 69 -17.77 18.47 -3.48
C LEU A 69 -18.97 19.29 -2.99
N ASP A 70 -19.97 19.47 -3.84
CA ASP A 70 -21.23 20.12 -3.47
C ASP A 70 -21.94 19.35 -2.34
N ALA A 71 -21.83 18.01 -2.36
CA ALA A 71 -22.36 17.15 -1.31
C ALA A 71 -21.69 17.42 0.06
N VAL A 72 -20.37 17.62 0.07
CA VAL A 72 -19.62 17.96 1.29
C VAL A 72 -20.02 19.34 1.79
N ASP A 73 -20.19 20.34 0.91
CA ASP A 73 -20.68 21.67 1.30
C ASP A 73 -22.08 21.59 1.94
N LEU A 74 -22.99 20.77 1.39
CA LEU A 74 -24.31 20.53 1.99
C LEU A 74 -24.21 19.88 3.38
N LEU A 75 -23.37 18.85 3.53
CA LEU A 75 -23.17 18.17 4.81
C LEU A 75 -22.56 19.11 5.86
N LYS A 76 -21.63 19.96 5.43
CA LYS A 76 -20.95 20.96 6.26
C LYS A 76 -21.91 21.98 6.87
N ASP A 77 -22.96 22.37 6.14
CA ASP A 77 -23.91 23.39 6.58
C ASP A 77 -24.92 22.88 7.63
N GLU A 78 -24.97 21.56 7.85
CA GLU A 78 -25.80 20.98 8.89
C GLU A 78 -25.26 21.29 10.29
N ARG A 79 -26.07 21.95 11.11
CA ARG A 79 -25.63 22.42 12.42
C ARG A 79 -25.85 21.40 13.52
N VAL A 80 -24.75 20.97 14.14
CA VAL A 80 -24.73 20.26 15.44
C VAL A 80 -24.18 21.19 16.52
N GLU A 81 -24.61 21.01 17.76
CA GLU A 81 -24.03 21.73 18.92
C GLU A 81 -22.53 21.42 19.03
N ARG A 82 -21.71 22.42 19.34
CA ARG A 82 -20.25 22.25 19.49
C ARG A 82 -19.89 21.95 20.94
N PRO A 83 -18.91 21.06 21.18
CA PRO A 83 -18.38 20.88 22.52
C PRO A 83 -17.69 22.16 23.01
N LYS A 84 -17.73 22.41 24.32
CA LYS A 84 -17.14 23.60 24.93
C LYS A 84 -15.65 23.35 25.23
N ASN A 85 -14.84 24.41 25.18
CA ASN A 85 -13.42 24.38 25.56
C ASN A 85 -12.55 23.45 24.69
N TRP A 86 -12.92 23.26 23.43
CA TRP A 86 -12.07 22.62 22.43
C TRP A 86 -11.19 23.67 21.72
N PRO A 87 -9.92 23.35 21.41
CA PRO A 87 -9.03 24.27 20.71
C PRO A 87 -9.42 24.50 19.23
N PHE A 88 -10.12 23.53 18.63
CA PHE A 88 -10.67 23.56 17.28
C PHE A 88 -11.76 22.48 17.14
N TYR A 89 -12.49 22.48 16.02
CA TYR A 89 -13.68 21.63 15.81
C TYR A 89 -13.53 20.73 14.58
N PRO A 90 -13.05 19.48 14.73
CA PRO A 90 -12.96 18.51 13.64
C PRO A 90 -14.34 17.88 13.37
N GLU A 91 -15.22 18.60 12.69
CA GLU A 91 -16.63 18.21 12.52
C GLU A 91 -16.81 17.14 11.45
N LEU A 92 -16.12 17.26 10.32
CA LEU A 92 -16.07 16.28 9.25
C LEU A 92 -14.65 15.74 9.14
N LEU A 93 -14.50 14.41 9.14
CA LEU A 93 -13.21 13.75 8.94
C LEU A 93 -13.25 12.84 7.72
N GLY A 94 -12.12 12.74 7.02
CA GLY A 94 -12.05 11.86 5.86
C GLY A 94 -10.89 12.15 4.93
N PHE A 95 -11.07 11.80 3.66
CA PHE A 95 -10.04 11.86 2.63
C PHE A 95 -10.63 12.05 1.23
N VAL A 96 -9.78 12.48 0.30
CA VAL A 96 -10.07 12.56 -1.13
C VAL A 96 -8.89 11.97 -1.88
N SER A 97 -9.11 10.93 -2.70
CA SER A 97 -8.08 10.38 -3.58
C SER A 97 -7.66 11.38 -4.67
N TYR A 98 -6.54 11.13 -5.35
CA TYR A 98 -6.03 12.00 -6.41
C TYR A 98 -7.05 12.21 -7.55
N GLU A 99 -7.71 11.14 -8.00
CA GLU A 99 -8.80 11.17 -8.98
C GLU A 99 -10.15 11.58 -8.39
N GLN A 100 -10.21 11.87 -7.08
CA GLN A 100 -11.42 12.16 -6.31
C GLN A 100 -12.43 11.01 -6.35
N ASP A 101 -11.95 9.78 -6.44
CA ASP A 101 -12.68 8.52 -6.40
C ASP A 101 -11.69 7.38 -6.04
N PRO A 102 -11.74 6.77 -4.85
CA PRO A 102 -12.69 7.04 -3.76
C PRO A 102 -12.50 8.41 -3.08
N ALA A 103 -13.57 8.92 -2.46
CA ALA A 103 -13.51 10.05 -1.53
C ALA A 103 -14.58 9.91 -0.44
N CYS A 104 -14.30 10.35 0.77
CA CYS A 104 -15.23 10.28 1.91
C CYS A 104 -15.03 11.46 2.86
N PHE A 105 -16.11 12.07 3.32
CA PHE A 105 -16.15 12.87 4.54
C PHE A 105 -17.38 12.50 5.36
N ALA A 106 -17.19 12.32 6.66
CA ALA A 106 -18.26 11.94 7.57
C ALA A 106 -18.18 12.71 8.89
N ALA A 107 -19.35 12.89 9.50
CA ALA A 107 -19.50 13.31 10.88
C ALA A 107 -19.64 12.06 11.76
N TYR A 108 -18.92 12.05 12.88
CA TYR A 108 -18.76 10.89 13.76
C TYR A 108 -19.38 11.16 15.13
N ASP A 109 -20.06 10.16 15.66
CA ASP A 109 -20.87 10.31 16.87
C ASP A 109 -20.02 10.35 18.13
N GLU A 110 -18.86 9.69 18.13
CA GLU A 110 -17.86 9.82 19.18
C GLU A 110 -16.52 10.30 18.61
N VAL A 111 -16.03 11.43 19.15
CA VAL A 111 -14.77 12.06 18.74
C VAL A 111 -13.90 12.29 19.96
N LEU A 112 -12.67 11.81 19.86
CA LEU A 112 -11.62 11.87 20.88
C LEU A 112 -10.52 12.80 20.39
N LEU A 113 -10.29 13.91 21.08
CA LEU A 113 -9.22 14.84 20.82
C LEU A 113 -8.16 14.78 21.92
N PHE A 114 -7.00 14.22 21.59
CA PHE A 114 -5.88 14.07 22.50
C PHE A 114 -4.80 15.12 22.27
N ASP A 115 -4.40 15.80 23.34
CA ASP A 115 -3.26 16.70 23.36
C ASP A 115 -2.03 15.97 23.94
N HIS A 116 -1.03 15.74 23.09
CA HIS A 116 0.18 15.02 23.48
C HIS A 116 1.05 15.76 24.50
N ARG A 117 0.91 17.09 24.61
CA ARG A 117 1.69 17.93 25.54
C ARG A 117 1.09 17.91 26.93
N THR A 118 -0.23 18.10 27.02
CA THR A 118 -0.93 18.16 28.30
C THR A 118 -1.42 16.80 28.78
N LYS A 119 -1.38 15.77 27.92
CA LYS A 119 -1.93 14.42 28.16
C LYS A 119 -3.42 14.46 28.53
N LEU A 120 -4.12 15.47 28.03
CA LEU A 120 -5.56 15.62 28.18
C LEU A 120 -6.27 15.01 26.96
N LEU A 121 -7.19 14.11 27.22
CA LEU A 121 -8.12 13.58 26.23
C LEU A 121 -9.47 14.24 26.43
N ARG A 122 -9.93 15.01 25.45
CA ARG A 122 -11.30 15.53 25.37
C ARG A 122 -12.13 14.55 24.58
N VAL A 123 -13.29 14.18 25.12
CA VAL A 123 -14.23 13.25 24.48
C VAL A 123 -15.55 13.98 24.29
N VAL A 124 -16.14 13.84 23.11
CA VAL A 124 -17.52 14.26 22.84
C VAL A 124 -18.30 13.10 22.24
N GLN A 125 -19.53 12.92 22.71
CA GLN A 125 -20.52 11.96 22.23
C GLN A 125 -21.76 12.74 21.82
N PHE A 126 -22.10 12.75 20.53
CA PHE A 126 -23.20 13.57 20.01
C PHE A 126 -24.58 12.93 20.20
N GLU A 127 -24.65 11.64 20.57
CA GLU A 127 -25.89 10.90 20.80
C GLU A 127 -26.79 10.86 19.56
N GLN A 128 -26.17 10.72 18.39
CA GLN A 128 -26.83 10.63 17.08
C GLN A 128 -27.06 9.18 16.63
N THR A 129 -26.33 8.21 17.19
CA THR A 129 -26.43 6.79 16.85
C THR A 129 -26.78 5.94 18.06
N ASP A 130 -27.40 4.77 17.79
CA ASP A 130 -27.61 3.75 18.81
C ASP A 130 -26.32 2.97 19.12
N GLY A 131 -26.31 2.29 20.27
CA GLY A 131 -25.22 1.38 20.69
C GLY A 131 -24.20 2.00 21.64
N GLN A 132 -23.24 1.19 22.09
CA GLN A 132 -22.27 1.60 23.11
C GLN A 132 -21.12 2.43 22.53
N TYR A 133 -20.72 3.46 23.26
CA TYR A 133 -19.51 4.24 22.99
C TYR A 133 -18.28 3.50 23.49
N TRP A 134 -17.10 3.86 22.97
CA TRP A 134 -15.84 3.27 23.43
C TRP A 134 -15.50 3.72 24.85
N LEU A 135 -15.81 4.96 25.20
CA LEU A 135 -15.46 5.52 26.52
C LEU A 135 -16.68 5.94 27.33
N THR A 136 -16.54 5.87 28.64
CA THR A 136 -17.48 6.46 29.61
C THR A 136 -16.75 7.41 30.57
N GLU A 137 -17.49 8.35 31.17
CA GLU A 137 -16.91 9.40 32.04
C GLU A 137 -16.18 8.82 33.28
N SER A 138 -16.60 7.65 33.76
CA SER A 138 -16.07 6.99 34.96
C SER A 138 -14.99 5.95 34.68
N GLU A 139 -14.52 5.83 33.43
CA GLU A 139 -13.61 4.74 33.05
C GLU A 139 -12.17 5.05 33.48
N GLU A 140 -11.70 4.38 34.53
CA GLU A 140 -10.27 4.26 34.78
C GLU A 140 -9.68 3.37 33.67
N ILE A 141 -8.94 3.99 32.75
CA ILE A 141 -8.24 3.25 31.71
C ILE A 141 -7.04 2.58 32.40
N GLU A 142 -7.26 1.39 32.95
CA GLU A 142 -6.17 0.55 33.42
C GLU A 142 -5.23 0.29 32.23
N VAL A 143 -4.02 0.79 32.42
CA VAL A 143 -2.96 0.79 31.43
C VAL A 143 -2.34 -0.60 31.47
N ASP A 144 -3.00 -1.59 30.87
CA ASP A 144 -2.41 -2.92 30.79
C ASP A 144 -1.04 -2.85 30.12
N SER A 145 -0.15 -3.72 30.62
CA SER A 145 1.26 -3.85 30.23
C SER A 145 1.41 -3.94 28.72
N GLU A 146 2.60 -3.54 28.23
CA GLU A 146 2.95 -3.58 26.80
C GLU A 146 2.39 -4.83 26.13
N ILE A 147 1.49 -4.65 25.15
CA ILE A 147 1.06 -5.74 24.29
C ILE A 147 2.34 -6.23 23.60
N GLU A 148 2.89 -7.33 24.10
CA GLU A 148 4.11 -7.93 23.60
C GLU A 148 3.93 -8.31 22.14
N PHE A 149 4.95 -7.95 21.37
CA PHE A 149 4.96 -8.06 19.92
C PHE A 149 5.55 -9.41 19.54
N ASP A 150 4.86 -10.18 18.70
CA ASP A 150 5.54 -11.23 17.94
C ASP A 150 6.47 -10.55 16.93
N GLY A 151 7.75 -10.52 17.28
CA GLY A 151 8.90 -9.95 16.57
C GLY A 151 9.04 -10.32 15.10
N GLN A 152 8.27 -11.29 14.61
CA GLN A 152 8.49 -11.84 13.28
C GLN A 152 8.02 -10.87 12.20
N ASN A 153 8.95 -10.44 11.36
CA ASN A 153 8.60 -9.87 10.07
C ASN A 153 7.99 -10.99 9.23
N GLY A 154 6.74 -10.79 8.81
CA GLY A 154 6.08 -11.69 7.88
C GLY A 154 6.82 -11.69 6.54
N ILE A 155 6.57 -12.71 5.73
CA ILE A 155 7.10 -12.76 4.36
C ILE A 155 6.13 -12.00 3.46
N ALA A 156 6.66 -11.26 2.49
CA ALA A 156 5.86 -10.54 1.51
C ALA A 156 6.48 -10.62 0.12
N ALA A 157 5.64 -10.61 -0.90
CA ALA A 157 6.03 -10.45 -2.30
C ALA A 157 5.60 -9.08 -2.79
N VAL A 158 6.44 -8.43 -3.60
CA VAL A 158 6.15 -7.13 -4.19
C VAL A 158 6.27 -7.17 -5.72
N PHE A 159 5.33 -6.51 -6.38
CA PHE A 159 5.35 -6.27 -7.83
C PHE A 159 5.26 -4.77 -8.09
N ILE A 160 5.74 -4.36 -9.26
CA ILE A 160 5.80 -2.95 -9.67
C ILE A 160 5.05 -2.78 -11.00
N ASP A 161 4.33 -1.67 -11.17
CA ASP A 161 3.52 -1.40 -12.37
C ASP A 161 4.34 -1.07 -13.62
N GLN A 162 5.60 -0.68 -13.45
CA GLN A 162 6.56 -0.31 -14.48
C GLN A 162 7.91 -0.94 -14.16
N THR A 163 8.54 -1.55 -15.17
CA THR A 163 9.94 -1.98 -15.06
C THR A 163 10.88 -0.77 -14.96
N ARG A 164 12.14 -0.98 -14.55
CA ARG A 164 13.15 0.09 -14.51
C ARG A 164 13.31 0.77 -15.87
N GLN A 165 13.32 -0.04 -16.93
CA GLN A 165 13.45 0.46 -18.30
C GLN A 165 12.25 1.31 -18.72
N GLU A 166 11.03 0.91 -18.34
CA GLU A 166 9.83 1.69 -18.60
C GLU A 166 9.82 2.99 -17.82
N TYR A 167 10.20 2.98 -16.53
CA TYR A 167 10.28 4.18 -15.72
C TYR A 167 11.28 5.20 -16.28
N ILE A 168 12.46 4.72 -16.72
CA ILE A 168 13.46 5.56 -17.40
C ILE A 168 12.92 6.13 -18.71
N ALA A 169 12.18 5.33 -19.48
CA ALA A 169 11.54 5.80 -20.71
C ALA A 169 10.47 6.87 -20.43
N SER A 170 9.69 6.71 -19.36
CA SER A 170 8.73 7.70 -18.87
C SER A 170 9.42 9.03 -18.51
N ILE A 171 10.57 8.99 -17.82
CA ILE A 171 11.35 10.20 -17.52
C ILE A 171 11.81 10.91 -18.81
N LYS A 172 12.35 10.15 -19.78
CA LYS A 172 12.78 10.74 -21.07
C LYS A 172 11.63 11.41 -21.80
N LYS A 173 10.45 10.79 -21.79
CA LYS A 173 9.24 11.37 -22.37
C LYS A 173 8.82 12.66 -21.66
N LEU A 174 8.90 12.72 -20.33
CA LEU A 174 8.67 13.97 -19.57
C LEU A 174 9.68 15.05 -19.93
N GLN A 175 10.96 14.70 -20.09
CA GLN A 175 11.99 15.64 -20.51
C GLN A 175 11.77 16.17 -21.93
N ASP A 176 11.23 15.35 -22.84
CA ASP A 176 10.86 15.82 -24.18
C ASP A 176 9.71 16.83 -24.14
N TYR A 177 8.72 16.64 -23.27
CA TYR A 177 7.71 17.66 -23.00
C TYR A 177 8.29 18.95 -22.41
N MET A 178 9.30 18.83 -21.53
CA MET A 178 10.01 20.01 -21.00
C MET A 178 10.81 20.74 -22.08
N LYS A 179 11.48 20.02 -22.99
CA LYS A 179 12.18 20.62 -24.14
C LYS A 179 11.25 21.38 -25.06
N ALA A 180 10.03 20.89 -25.24
CA ALA A 180 9.00 21.55 -26.02
C ALA A 180 8.39 22.78 -25.33
N GLY A 181 8.65 22.97 -24.03
CA GLY A 181 8.11 24.07 -23.23
C GLY A 181 6.71 23.82 -22.67
N ASP A 182 6.22 22.57 -22.69
CA ASP A 182 4.88 22.23 -22.19
C ASP A 182 4.80 22.29 -20.66
N ILE A 183 5.87 21.87 -19.98
CA ILE A 183 6.00 21.81 -18.52
C ILE A 183 7.44 22.11 -18.09
N TYR A 184 7.63 22.49 -16.83
CA TYR A 184 8.95 22.70 -16.21
C TYR A 184 9.33 21.56 -15.25
N VAL A 185 8.33 20.99 -14.60
CA VAL A 185 8.46 19.91 -13.61
C VAL A 185 7.20 19.07 -13.63
N ALA A 186 7.34 17.76 -13.46
CA ALA A 186 6.23 16.84 -13.25
C ALA A 186 6.63 15.79 -12.20
N ASN A 187 5.70 15.44 -11.31
CA ASN A 187 5.88 14.38 -10.34
C ASN A 187 5.53 13.06 -11.02
N LEU A 188 6.52 12.21 -11.27
CA LEU A 188 6.31 10.88 -11.81
C LEU A 188 6.20 9.87 -10.67
N THR A 189 5.27 8.93 -10.79
CA THR A 189 5.01 7.94 -9.74
C THR A 189 5.13 6.50 -10.23
N GLN A 190 5.40 5.63 -9.27
CA GLN A 190 5.48 4.18 -9.35
C GLN A 190 4.51 3.59 -8.32
N GLN A 191 3.80 2.53 -8.69
CA GLN A 191 2.93 1.77 -7.80
C GLN A 191 3.57 0.42 -7.46
N PHE A 192 3.58 0.11 -6.17
CA PHE A 192 4.02 -1.17 -5.64
C PHE A 192 2.80 -1.95 -5.12
N GLU A 193 2.62 -3.16 -5.64
CA GLU A 193 1.61 -4.12 -5.22
C GLU A 193 2.27 -5.14 -4.29
N ILE A 194 1.88 -5.19 -3.02
CA ILE A 194 2.57 -5.95 -1.98
C ILE A 194 1.61 -6.97 -1.35
N TRP A 195 1.87 -8.24 -1.58
CA TRP A 195 1.13 -9.36 -1.01
C TRP A 195 1.80 -9.80 0.28
N SER A 196 1.06 -9.87 1.38
CA SER A 196 1.57 -10.23 2.69
C SER A 196 0.49 -10.86 3.56
N ASP A 197 0.91 -11.74 4.47
CA ASP A 197 0.05 -12.29 5.53
C ASP A 197 -0.14 -11.34 6.71
N GLN A 198 0.60 -10.22 6.74
CA GLN A 198 0.53 -9.27 7.85
C GLN A 198 -0.80 -8.50 7.84
N LYS A 199 -1.44 -8.41 9.02
CA LYS A 199 -2.69 -7.67 9.20
C LYS A 199 -2.44 -6.16 9.25
N PRO A 200 -3.36 -5.31 8.73
CA PRO A 200 -3.17 -3.86 8.70
C PRO A 200 -2.91 -3.22 10.07
N ILE A 201 -3.55 -3.73 11.12
CA ILE A 201 -3.31 -3.23 12.48
C ILE A 201 -1.87 -3.48 12.95
N ASP A 202 -1.27 -4.60 12.57
CA ASP A 202 0.11 -4.93 12.94
C ASP A 202 1.12 -4.13 12.11
N VAL A 203 0.80 -3.90 10.84
CA VAL A 203 1.55 -2.96 10.00
C VAL A 203 1.50 -1.54 10.59
N PHE A 204 0.33 -1.07 11.05
CA PHE A 204 0.22 0.27 11.67
C PHE A 204 1.01 0.39 12.98
N LYS A 205 1.03 -0.66 13.81
CA LYS A 205 1.90 -0.71 15.00
C LYS A 205 3.38 -0.56 14.61
N LYS A 206 3.83 -1.26 13.57
CA LYS A 206 5.21 -1.19 13.06
C LYS A 206 5.53 0.19 12.48
N THR A 207 4.67 0.74 11.62
CA THR A 207 4.90 2.06 11.00
C THR A 207 5.01 3.16 12.06
N ARG A 208 4.10 3.18 13.04
CA ARG A 208 4.14 4.13 14.16
C ARG A 208 5.47 4.10 14.92
N LYS A 209 6.08 2.92 15.10
CA LYS A 209 7.35 2.76 15.83
C LYS A 209 8.58 3.05 14.95
N GLN A 210 8.59 2.55 13.71
CA GLN A 210 9.78 2.55 12.86
C GLN A 210 9.91 3.79 11.97
N ILE A 211 8.78 4.38 11.55
CA ILE A 211 8.72 5.56 10.68
C ILE A 211 7.74 6.61 11.22
N PRO A 212 7.95 7.12 12.45
CA PRO A 212 7.05 8.08 13.05
C PRO A 212 6.98 9.37 12.22
N ALA A 213 5.79 9.97 12.16
CA ALA A 213 5.51 11.15 11.35
C ALA A 213 4.44 12.05 12.01
N PRO A 214 4.48 13.37 11.74
CA PRO A 214 3.55 14.32 12.34
C PRO A 214 2.10 14.14 11.88
N PHE A 215 1.90 13.65 10.64
CA PHE A 215 0.58 13.38 10.04
C PHE A 215 0.41 11.88 9.79
N SER A 216 0.66 11.07 10.81
CA SER A 216 0.37 9.64 10.73
C SER A 216 -1.14 9.40 10.76
N SER A 217 -1.62 8.30 10.20
CA SER A 217 -3.04 7.98 10.31
C SER A 217 -3.36 6.51 10.11
N PHE A 218 -4.52 6.12 10.63
CA PHE A 218 -5.17 4.86 10.34
C PHE A 218 -6.64 5.12 10.03
N LEU A 219 -7.02 4.92 8.78
CA LEU A 219 -8.40 5.09 8.33
C LEU A 219 -8.92 3.72 7.88
N GLN A 220 -10.06 3.30 8.39
CA GLN A 220 -10.67 2.00 8.09
C GLN A 220 -12.10 2.21 7.61
N TYR A 221 -12.41 1.67 6.43
CA TYR A 221 -13.72 1.72 5.80
C TYR A 221 -14.13 0.29 5.40
N PRO A 222 -14.81 -0.45 6.30
CA PRO A 222 -15.18 -1.86 6.08
C PRO A 222 -16.06 -2.06 4.84
N GLU A 223 -16.96 -1.11 4.56
CA GLU A 223 -17.82 -1.12 3.36
C GLU A 223 -17.03 -1.18 2.05
N TRP A 224 -15.79 -0.67 2.05
CA TRP A 224 -14.89 -0.66 0.90
C TRP A 224 -13.76 -1.67 1.01
N LYS A 225 -13.74 -2.47 2.09
CA LYS A 225 -12.62 -3.35 2.47
C LYS A 225 -11.28 -2.60 2.50
N MET A 226 -11.31 -1.32 2.87
CA MET A 226 -10.20 -0.42 2.68
C MET A 226 -9.61 0.01 4.03
N MET A 227 -8.31 -0.21 4.21
CA MET A 227 -7.55 0.30 5.35
C MET A 227 -6.37 1.12 4.84
N GLN A 228 -6.23 2.35 5.32
CA GLN A 228 -5.15 3.26 4.95
C GLN A 228 -4.26 3.51 6.16
N ILE A 229 -2.96 3.29 5.99
CA ILE A 229 -1.92 3.45 7.01
C ILE A 229 -0.93 4.49 6.50
N SER A 230 -0.99 5.70 7.05
CA SER A 230 -0.14 6.82 6.61
C SER A 230 0.94 7.14 7.63
N SER A 231 2.11 7.52 7.12
CA SER A 231 3.20 8.17 7.86
C SER A 231 3.65 9.43 7.11
N SER A 232 2.65 10.27 6.74
CA SER A 232 2.89 11.50 5.99
C SER A 232 3.59 12.56 6.84
N VAL A 233 4.45 13.32 6.18
CA VAL A 233 5.24 14.42 6.78
C VAL A 233 4.87 15.79 6.22
N GLU A 234 3.99 15.85 5.22
CA GLU A 234 3.70 17.07 4.46
C GLU A 234 2.26 17.51 4.68
N ARG A 235 2.10 18.64 5.38
CA ARG A 235 0.83 19.37 5.42
C ARG A 235 0.55 19.93 4.03
N PHE A 236 -0.67 19.68 3.54
CA PHE A 236 -1.17 20.32 2.34
C PHE A 236 -1.52 21.78 2.64
N VAL A 237 -2.52 21.99 3.49
CA VAL A 237 -3.03 23.30 3.90
C VAL A 237 -3.65 23.18 5.30
N SER A 238 -3.44 24.20 6.13
CA SER A 238 -4.22 24.44 7.34
C SER A 238 -4.91 25.81 7.24
N ILE A 239 -6.17 25.86 7.64
CA ILE A 239 -6.96 27.08 7.79
C ILE A 239 -7.49 27.10 9.22
N HIS A 240 -7.25 28.21 9.91
CA HIS A 240 -7.80 28.43 11.24
C HIS A 240 -8.21 29.88 11.43
N ASN A 241 -9.48 30.12 11.79
CA ASN A 241 -10.07 31.45 11.90
C ASN A 241 -9.82 32.32 10.65
N GLY A 242 -9.97 31.71 9.48
CA GLY A 242 -9.73 32.31 8.17
C GLY A 242 -8.25 32.57 7.82
N ALA A 243 -7.30 32.26 8.70
CA ALA A 243 -5.86 32.34 8.40
C ALA A 243 -5.39 31.03 7.75
N LEU A 244 -4.92 31.13 6.51
CA LEU A 244 -4.38 30.00 5.74
C LEU A 244 -2.87 29.94 5.88
N ILE A 245 -2.35 28.73 6.13
CA ILE A 245 -0.91 28.43 6.10
C ILE A 245 -0.67 27.18 5.26
N SER A 246 0.30 27.27 4.35
CA SER A 246 0.88 26.10 3.67
C SER A 246 2.40 26.15 3.79
N LYS A 247 3.01 24.98 4.00
CA LYS A 247 4.45 24.81 4.22
C LYS A 247 5.03 23.78 3.25
N PRO A 248 5.25 24.13 1.96
CA PRO A 248 5.95 23.23 1.06
C PRO A 248 7.35 22.90 1.60
N ILE A 249 7.73 21.64 1.42
CA ILE A 249 9.01 21.09 1.86
C ILE A 249 9.76 20.56 0.63
N LYS A 250 11.04 20.91 0.51
CA LYS A 250 12.00 20.31 -0.43
C LYS A 250 13.34 20.14 0.27
N GLY A 251 14.17 19.19 -0.16
CA GLY A 251 15.43 18.91 0.49
C GLY A 251 15.28 18.40 1.93
N THR A 252 15.71 17.16 2.17
CA THR A 252 15.79 16.60 3.52
C THR A 252 17.15 15.98 3.70
N ILE A 253 17.84 16.35 4.78
CA ILE A 253 19.15 15.79 5.10
C ILE A 253 19.15 15.27 6.53
N ALA A 254 19.80 14.13 6.77
CA ALA A 254 19.90 13.57 8.11
C ALA A 254 20.63 14.52 9.06
N ARG A 255 20.32 14.42 10.36
CA ARG A 255 21.14 15.06 11.40
C ARG A 255 22.55 14.47 11.36
N GLY A 256 23.54 15.31 11.68
CA GLY A 256 24.90 14.82 11.85
C GLY A 256 25.06 14.05 13.16
N GLU A 257 25.96 13.07 13.17
CA GLU A 257 26.26 12.23 14.34
C GLU A 257 26.78 13.03 15.54
N ASN A 258 27.27 14.24 15.30
CA ASN A 258 27.75 15.17 16.33
C ASN A 258 27.51 16.62 15.89
N GLY A 259 27.70 17.60 16.79
CA GLY A 259 27.39 19.00 16.50
C GLY A 259 28.19 19.63 15.34
N VAL A 260 29.40 19.14 15.03
CA VAL A 260 30.18 19.64 13.89
C VAL A 260 29.60 19.10 12.59
N ALA A 261 29.39 17.78 12.52
CA ALA A 261 28.75 17.12 11.38
C ALA A 261 27.35 17.68 11.13
N ASP A 262 26.59 17.96 12.18
CA ASP A 262 25.22 18.46 12.08
C ASP A 262 25.15 19.87 11.46
N ARG A 263 26.09 20.75 11.85
CA ARG A 263 26.23 22.07 11.22
C ARG A 263 26.66 21.96 9.77
N LEU A 264 27.52 20.98 9.44
CA LEU A 264 27.93 20.74 8.06
C LEU A 264 26.74 20.27 7.21
N GLN A 265 25.96 19.29 7.68
CA GLN A 265 24.75 18.83 6.98
C GLN A 265 23.75 19.97 6.76
N LYS A 266 23.53 20.78 7.80
CA LYS A 266 22.69 21.97 7.71
C LYS A 266 23.19 22.95 6.64
N LYS A 267 24.50 23.20 6.58
CA LYS A 267 25.12 24.08 5.59
C LYS A 267 25.03 23.50 4.16
N ILE A 268 25.25 22.20 4.00
CA ILE A 268 25.09 21.51 2.71
C ILE A 268 23.67 21.73 2.17
N LEU A 269 22.65 21.55 3.01
CA LEU A 269 21.27 21.77 2.60
C LEU A 269 20.98 23.26 2.31
N SER A 270 21.51 24.19 3.11
CA SER A 270 21.28 25.64 2.86
C SER A 270 21.90 26.12 1.56
N ASP A 271 23.06 25.56 1.21
CA ASP A 271 23.87 25.99 0.07
C ASP A 271 23.47 25.23 -1.22
N SER A 272 22.54 24.28 -1.14
CA SER A 272 22.06 23.53 -2.31
C SER A 272 21.19 24.39 -3.22
N SER A 273 21.77 24.81 -4.35
CA SER A 273 21.06 25.58 -5.39
C SER A 273 19.93 24.77 -6.03
N LYS A 274 20.10 23.45 -6.18
CA LYS A 274 19.08 22.53 -6.70
C LYS A 274 17.83 22.54 -5.83
N GLU A 275 17.98 22.22 -4.54
CA GLU A 275 16.85 22.14 -3.61
C GLU A 275 16.12 23.49 -3.46
N ARG A 276 16.88 24.59 -3.43
CA ARG A 276 16.31 25.95 -3.39
C ARG A 276 15.50 26.29 -4.65
N SER A 277 15.98 25.87 -5.82
CA SER A 277 15.30 26.12 -7.10
C SER A 277 14.01 25.31 -7.22
N GLU A 278 14.04 24.03 -6.84
CA GLU A 278 12.83 23.20 -6.76
C GLU A 278 11.80 23.77 -5.76
N LEU A 279 12.27 24.21 -4.59
CA LEU A 279 11.40 24.83 -3.60
C LEU A 279 10.78 26.13 -4.11
N LEU A 280 11.52 26.95 -4.87
CA LEU A 280 11.01 28.15 -5.51
C LEU A 280 9.86 27.83 -6.46
N MET A 281 10.05 26.84 -7.34
CA MET A 281 9.03 26.42 -8.30
C MET A 281 7.74 25.95 -7.61
N VAL A 282 7.86 25.13 -6.56
CA VAL A 282 6.70 24.68 -5.77
C VAL A 282 6.05 25.86 -5.01
N THR A 283 6.87 26.76 -4.46
CA THR A 283 6.38 27.94 -3.74
C THR A 283 5.54 28.83 -4.65
N ASP A 284 6.00 29.09 -5.88
CA ASP A 284 5.28 29.93 -6.82
C ASP A 284 3.97 29.28 -7.30
N LEU A 285 3.98 27.97 -7.53
CA LEU A 285 2.77 27.22 -7.85
C LEU A 285 1.73 27.35 -6.72
N LEU A 286 2.13 27.10 -5.48
CA LEU A 286 1.24 27.18 -4.33
C LEU A 286 0.78 28.61 -4.06
N ARG A 287 1.64 29.62 -4.23
CA ARG A 287 1.22 31.04 -4.14
C ARG A 287 0.12 31.34 -5.14
N ASN A 288 0.26 30.90 -6.38
CA ASN A 288 -0.74 31.13 -7.43
C ASN A 288 -2.08 30.46 -7.08
N ASP A 289 -2.05 29.22 -6.61
CA ASP A 289 -3.26 28.50 -6.23
C ASP A 289 -3.95 29.13 -5.01
N ILE A 290 -3.17 29.47 -3.97
CA ILE A 290 -3.66 30.12 -2.74
C ILE A 290 -4.24 31.50 -3.06
N ALA A 291 -3.63 32.27 -3.97
CA ALA A 291 -4.11 33.59 -4.34
C ALA A 291 -5.57 33.57 -4.85
N ARG A 292 -5.99 32.49 -5.53
CA ARG A 292 -7.36 32.35 -6.08
C ARG A 292 -8.45 32.36 -5.01
N ILE A 293 -8.14 31.88 -3.81
CA ILE A 293 -9.07 31.79 -2.66
C ILE A 293 -8.75 32.78 -1.54
N SER A 294 -7.78 33.66 -1.77
CA SER A 294 -7.34 34.63 -0.78
C SER A 294 -8.07 35.96 -0.89
N GLN A 295 -8.16 36.70 0.22
CA GLN A 295 -8.49 38.12 0.21
C GLN A 295 -7.37 38.91 -0.50
N PRO A 296 -7.70 39.94 -1.29
CA PRO A 296 -6.71 40.81 -1.92
C PRO A 296 -5.65 41.30 -0.91
N PHE A 297 -4.38 41.31 -1.34
CA PHE A 297 -3.23 41.79 -0.56
C PHE A 297 -2.91 41.04 0.75
N SER A 298 -3.62 39.95 1.08
CA SER A 298 -3.36 39.17 2.31
C SER A 298 -2.26 38.12 2.15
N LEU A 299 -1.96 37.70 0.92
CA LEU A 299 -0.97 36.67 0.63
C LEU A 299 0.46 37.18 0.85
N SER A 300 1.25 36.43 1.60
CA SER A 300 2.66 36.72 1.85
C SER A 300 3.50 35.45 1.98
N VAL A 301 4.80 35.56 1.68
CA VAL A 301 5.81 34.53 1.93
C VAL A 301 6.84 35.09 2.90
N PRO A 302 6.55 35.11 4.22
CA PRO A 302 7.41 35.76 5.20
C PRO A 302 8.79 35.12 5.32
N LYS A 303 8.91 33.82 5.01
CA LYS A 303 10.15 33.07 5.07
C LYS A 303 10.24 32.13 3.88
N PHE A 304 11.28 32.31 3.07
CA PHE A 304 11.58 31.49 1.91
C PHE A 304 12.83 30.65 2.16
N ALA A 305 12.74 29.34 1.92
CA ALA A 305 13.86 28.41 2.03
C ALA A 305 14.61 28.49 3.38
N GLU A 306 13.87 28.46 4.48
CA GLU A 306 14.42 28.37 5.84
C GLU A 306 14.69 26.91 6.20
N ILE A 307 15.76 26.65 6.95
CA ILE A 307 15.99 25.31 7.50
C ILE A 307 15.24 25.16 8.82
N GLU A 308 14.25 24.27 8.83
CA GLU A 308 13.64 23.74 10.05
C GLU A 308 14.39 22.47 10.50
N THR A 309 14.75 22.41 11.79
CA THR A 309 15.52 21.30 12.38
C THR A 309 14.59 20.42 13.21
N PHE A 310 14.52 19.14 12.88
CA PHE A 310 13.77 18.10 13.60
C PHE A 310 14.73 17.15 14.34
N SER A 311 14.17 16.20 15.09
CA SER A 311 14.96 15.24 15.88
C SER A 311 15.94 14.41 15.03
N HIS A 312 15.56 14.04 13.81
CA HIS A 312 16.34 13.14 12.94
C HIS A 312 16.73 13.72 11.58
N VAL A 313 16.19 14.87 11.18
CA VAL A 313 16.50 15.52 9.90
C VAL A 313 16.51 17.04 9.99
N HIS A 314 17.17 17.70 9.04
CA HIS A 314 16.92 19.09 8.66
C HIS A 314 16.11 19.13 7.36
N GLN A 315 15.22 20.10 7.23
CA GLN A 315 14.36 20.27 6.05
C GLN A 315 14.37 21.72 5.56
N LEU A 316 14.33 21.92 4.24
CA LEU A 316 14.17 23.25 3.66
C LEU A 316 12.68 23.53 3.47
N VAL A 317 12.18 24.56 4.15
CA VAL A 317 10.76 24.87 4.25
C VAL A 317 10.51 26.32 3.83
N THR A 318 9.43 26.54 3.10
CA THR A 318 8.90 27.88 2.83
C THR A 318 7.54 28.01 3.51
N SER A 319 7.28 29.13 4.18
CA SER A 319 5.97 29.41 4.77
C SER A 319 5.18 30.36 3.87
N ILE A 320 4.03 29.92 3.38
CA ILE A 320 3.08 30.74 2.62
C ILE A 320 1.89 31.01 3.54
N LYS A 321 1.53 32.28 3.70
CA LYS A 321 0.41 32.72 4.55
C LYS A 321 -0.58 33.56 3.77
N SER A 322 -1.86 33.45 4.11
CA SER A 322 -2.91 34.27 3.53
C SER A 322 -4.14 34.36 4.44
N ARG A 323 -5.11 35.20 4.08
CA ARG A 323 -6.48 35.14 4.62
C ARG A 323 -7.43 34.66 3.54
N ILE A 324 -8.27 33.67 3.86
CA ILE A 324 -9.29 33.19 2.91
C ILE A 324 -10.43 34.21 2.75
N LYS A 325 -11.16 34.11 1.64
CA LYS A 325 -12.43 34.84 1.42
C LYS A 325 -13.47 34.44 2.49
N GLU A 326 -14.34 35.37 2.85
CA GLU A 326 -15.31 35.19 3.96
C GLU A 326 -16.32 34.06 3.71
N ASP A 327 -16.76 33.87 2.47
CA ASP A 327 -17.74 32.84 2.08
C ASP A 327 -17.12 31.71 1.24
N LEU A 328 -15.85 31.37 1.51
CA LEU A 328 -15.17 30.28 0.79
C LEU A 328 -15.93 28.97 1.00
N THR A 329 -16.26 28.28 -0.08
CA THR A 329 -16.82 26.92 -0.03
C THR A 329 -15.72 25.85 -0.12
N PHE A 330 -16.02 24.63 0.31
CA PHE A 330 -15.10 23.51 0.15
C PHE A 330 -14.91 23.15 -1.34
N SER A 331 -15.96 23.25 -2.14
CA SER A 331 -15.88 23.05 -3.60
C SER A 331 -14.94 24.06 -4.28
N GLU A 332 -14.98 25.34 -3.90
CA GLU A 332 -14.05 26.36 -4.38
C GLU A 332 -12.62 26.12 -3.91
N PHE A 333 -12.43 25.74 -2.64
CA PHE A 333 -11.12 25.34 -2.09
C PHE A 333 -10.51 24.21 -2.92
N MET A 334 -11.27 23.15 -3.18
CA MET A 334 -10.83 21.98 -3.93
C MET A 334 -10.50 22.33 -5.38
N THR A 335 -11.35 23.11 -6.05
CA THR A 335 -11.14 23.57 -7.43
C THR A 335 -9.90 24.47 -7.58
N ALA A 336 -9.54 25.20 -6.52
CA ALA A 336 -8.38 26.08 -6.54
C ALA A 336 -7.06 25.33 -6.27
N LEU A 337 -7.04 24.51 -5.23
CA LEU A 337 -5.81 23.98 -4.66
C LEU A 337 -5.53 22.52 -5.01
N PHE A 338 -6.55 21.70 -5.25
CA PHE A 338 -6.41 20.25 -5.40
C PHE A 338 -6.37 19.82 -6.88
N PRO A 339 -5.54 18.83 -7.27
CA PRO A 339 -4.52 18.15 -6.46
C PRO A 339 -3.34 19.06 -6.08
N GLY A 340 -2.60 18.67 -5.04
CA GLY A 340 -1.50 19.45 -4.50
C GLY A 340 -0.42 19.76 -5.54
N GLY A 341 0.09 21.00 -5.51
CA GLY A 341 1.11 21.43 -6.47
C GLY A 341 2.41 20.64 -6.41
N SER A 342 2.86 20.27 -5.19
CA SER A 342 4.09 19.49 -4.95
C SER A 342 4.03 18.05 -5.51
N ILE A 343 2.82 17.53 -5.73
CA ILE A 343 2.58 16.17 -6.22
C ILE A 343 2.07 16.13 -7.66
N THR A 344 1.95 17.27 -8.34
CA THR A 344 1.56 17.35 -9.76
C THR A 344 2.72 17.82 -10.61
N GLY A 345 2.83 19.12 -10.86
CA GLY A 345 3.82 19.71 -11.74
C GLY A 345 3.42 21.12 -12.15
N THR A 346 4.25 21.76 -12.97
CA THR A 346 4.03 23.16 -13.38
C THR A 346 4.20 23.30 -14.88
N PRO A 347 3.23 23.90 -15.60
CA PRO A 347 1.89 24.30 -15.15
C PRO A 347 0.97 23.13 -14.77
N LYS A 348 0.22 23.25 -13.67
CA LYS A 348 -0.56 22.13 -13.06
C LYS A 348 -1.43 21.37 -14.04
N LYS A 349 -2.30 22.07 -14.78
CA LYS A 349 -3.25 21.42 -15.71
C LYS A 349 -2.53 20.60 -16.78
N ARG A 350 -1.50 21.16 -17.41
CA ARG A 350 -0.74 20.49 -18.46
C ARG A 350 0.07 19.31 -17.91
N ALA A 351 0.68 19.49 -16.74
CA ALA A 351 1.39 18.41 -16.06
C ALA A 351 0.45 17.23 -15.75
N MET A 352 -0.77 17.48 -15.27
CA MET A 352 -1.75 16.41 -15.00
C MET A 352 -2.16 15.64 -16.27
N GLU A 353 -2.33 16.32 -17.41
CA GLU A 353 -2.62 15.67 -18.70
C GLU A 353 -1.48 14.74 -19.13
N ILE A 354 -0.24 15.22 -19.03
CA ILE A 354 0.96 14.45 -19.38
C ILE A 354 1.17 13.29 -18.40
N ILE A 355 1.00 13.50 -17.10
CA ILE A 355 1.07 12.45 -16.08
C ILE A 355 0.11 11.31 -16.41
N LYS A 356 -1.14 11.64 -16.76
CA LYS A 356 -2.15 10.65 -17.15
C LYS A 356 -1.75 9.84 -18.41
N GLU A 357 -0.95 10.42 -19.29
CA GLU A 357 -0.44 9.75 -20.50
C GLU A 357 0.80 8.88 -20.23
N VAL A 358 1.60 9.25 -19.23
CA VAL A 358 2.90 8.63 -18.95
C VAL A 358 2.78 7.52 -17.89
N GLU A 359 1.96 7.72 -16.86
CA GLU A 359 1.76 6.72 -15.80
C GLU A 359 0.91 5.53 -16.29
N LYS A 360 1.25 4.31 -15.83
CA LYS A 360 0.55 3.08 -16.23
C LYS A 360 -0.75 2.85 -15.47
N GLN A 361 -0.87 3.41 -14.28
CA GLN A 361 -2.00 3.21 -13.37
C GLN A 361 -2.46 4.54 -12.77
N PRO A 362 -3.75 4.67 -12.42
CA PRO A 362 -4.22 5.76 -11.56
C PRO A 362 -3.49 5.75 -10.21
N ARG A 363 -3.36 6.91 -9.58
CA ARG A 363 -2.69 7.04 -8.28
C ARG A 363 -3.57 6.61 -7.12
N GLY A 364 -4.88 6.72 -7.28
CA GLY A 364 -5.84 6.41 -6.24
C GLY A 364 -5.60 7.30 -5.01
N ILE A 365 -5.60 6.69 -3.83
CA ILE A 365 -5.43 7.40 -2.56
C ILE A 365 -4.07 8.10 -2.46
N TYR A 366 -3.02 7.54 -3.10
CA TYR A 366 -1.71 8.16 -3.11
C TYR A 366 -1.74 9.53 -3.79
N THR A 367 -1.08 10.52 -3.17
CA THR A 367 -1.09 11.95 -3.55
C THR A 367 -2.46 12.63 -3.49
N GLY A 368 -3.45 11.97 -2.88
CA GLY A 368 -4.68 12.60 -2.42
C GLY A 368 -4.45 13.49 -1.19
N MET A 369 -5.54 13.81 -0.48
CA MET A 369 -5.49 14.51 0.79
C MET A 369 -6.35 13.83 1.85
N GLN A 370 -6.04 14.04 3.12
CA GLN A 370 -6.82 13.57 4.25
C GLN A 370 -6.74 14.57 5.40
N GLY A 371 -7.71 14.53 6.30
CA GLY A 371 -7.73 15.39 7.47
C GLY A 371 -9.13 15.65 8.00
N TRP A 372 -9.34 16.85 8.53
CA TRP A 372 -10.62 17.30 9.06
C TRP A 372 -11.03 18.66 8.51
N LEU A 373 -12.33 18.91 8.49
CA LEU A 373 -13.00 20.12 8.02
C LEU A 373 -14.12 20.51 8.99
N SER A 374 -14.29 21.80 9.21
CA SER A 374 -15.37 22.38 10.01
C SER A 374 -16.38 23.15 9.15
N ARG A 375 -17.50 23.55 9.76
CA ARG A 375 -18.54 24.33 9.08
C ARG A 375 -18.14 25.74 8.64
N GLU A 376 -17.15 26.35 9.29
CA GLU A 376 -16.60 27.67 8.93
C GLU A 376 -15.29 27.59 8.12
N MET A 377 -15.03 26.46 7.44
CA MET A 377 -13.81 26.27 6.63
C MET A 377 -12.49 26.27 7.40
N ASP A 378 -12.51 26.16 8.73
CA ASP A 378 -11.32 25.68 9.44
C ASP A 378 -11.07 24.22 9.02
N LEU A 379 -9.83 23.93 8.66
CA LEU A 379 -9.39 22.62 8.22
C LEU A 379 -7.91 22.41 8.51
N ASP A 380 -7.51 21.15 8.59
CA ASP A 380 -6.11 20.76 8.53
C ASP A 380 -5.99 19.48 7.69
N MET A 381 -5.34 19.61 6.54
CA MET A 381 -5.20 18.54 5.55
C MET A 381 -3.72 18.24 5.31
N ASN A 382 -3.37 16.96 5.25
CA ASN A 382 -2.06 16.50 4.79
C ASN A 382 -2.14 15.84 3.41
N ILE A 383 -1.05 15.90 2.66
CA ILE A 383 -0.92 15.13 1.43
C ILE A 383 -0.77 13.65 1.80
N VAL A 384 -1.45 12.77 1.07
CA VAL A 384 -1.37 11.32 1.27
C VAL A 384 -0.15 10.76 0.55
N ILE A 385 1.01 10.90 1.18
CA ILE A 385 2.29 10.29 0.79
C ILE A 385 2.74 9.34 1.89
N ARG A 386 3.75 8.49 1.63
CA ARG A 386 4.27 7.56 2.66
C ARG A 386 3.14 6.74 3.29
N THR A 387 2.31 6.14 2.45
CA THR A 387 1.02 5.56 2.84
C THR A 387 0.84 4.20 2.19
N LEU A 388 0.47 3.20 3.00
CA LEU A 388 0.01 1.89 2.56
C LEU A 388 -1.51 1.86 2.52
N VAL A 389 -2.08 1.30 1.46
CA VAL A 389 -3.52 1.06 1.33
C VAL A 389 -3.76 -0.42 1.19
N HIS A 390 -4.52 -1.03 2.09
CA HIS A 390 -4.92 -2.43 2.01
C HIS A 390 -6.36 -2.52 1.50
N ASP A 391 -6.59 -3.29 0.44
CA ASP A 391 -7.89 -3.41 -0.24
C ASP A 391 -8.69 -4.69 0.14
N GLY A 392 -8.18 -5.42 1.12
CA GLY A 392 -8.73 -6.70 1.58
C GLY A 392 -7.95 -7.90 1.07
N GLU A 393 -7.10 -7.73 0.05
CA GLU A 393 -6.24 -8.80 -0.48
C GLU A 393 -4.75 -8.48 -0.41
N HIS A 394 -4.37 -7.25 -0.71
CA HIS A 394 -2.97 -6.83 -0.78
C HIS A 394 -2.80 -5.37 -0.34
N TYR A 395 -1.56 -4.98 -0.08
CA TYR A 395 -1.19 -3.59 0.16
C TYR A 395 -0.74 -2.92 -1.14
N GLN A 396 -1.07 -1.65 -1.28
CA GLN A 396 -0.61 -0.77 -2.33
C GLN A 396 0.22 0.35 -1.72
N LEU A 397 1.34 0.66 -2.37
CA LEU A 397 2.22 1.76 -1.99
C LEU A 397 2.55 2.57 -3.24
N GLY A 398 2.12 3.82 -3.28
CA GLY A 398 2.57 4.77 -4.29
C GLY A 398 3.81 5.52 -3.84
N VAL A 399 4.76 5.72 -4.75
CA VAL A 399 5.98 6.49 -4.51
C VAL A 399 6.27 7.35 -5.73
N GLY A 400 6.79 8.57 -5.54
CA GLY A 400 7.05 9.49 -6.62
C GLY A 400 8.19 10.48 -6.35
N GLY A 401 8.58 11.17 -7.42
CA GLY A 401 9.66 12.15 -7.44
C GLY A 401 9.37 13.27 -8.43
N GLY A 402 9.84 14.47 -8.11
CA GLY A 402 9.72 15.62 -9.01
C GLY A 402 10.79 15.54 -10.10
N ILE A 403 10.37 15.26 -11.33
CA ILE A 403 11.25 15.17 -12.49
C ILE A 403 11.41 16.57 -13.07
N THR A 404 12.66 16.98 -13.25
CA THR A 404 13.06 18.22 -13.94
C THR A 404 13.82 17.88 -15.22
N PHE A 405 14.14 18.90 -16.01
CA PHE A 405 14.94 18.74 -17.22
C PHE A 405 16.34 18.17 -16.91
N GLU A 406 16.90 18.48 -15.74
CA GLU A 406 18.23 18.05 -15.30
C GLU A 406 18.22 16.71 -14.53
N SER A 407 17.04 16.11 -14.31
CA SER A 407 16.93 14.82 -13.61
C SER A 407 17.69 13.71 -14.34
N GLU A 408 18.48 12.95 -13.60
CA GLU A 408 19.18 11.77 -14.11
C GLU A 408 18.29 10.54 -13.88
N ALA A 409 17.85 9.90 -14.97
CA ALA A 409 16.77 8.92 -14.91
C ALA A 409 17.06 7.70 -14.02
N GLU A 410 18.32 7.27 -13.95
CA GLU A 410 18.72 6.12 -13.13
C GLU A 410 18.73 6.45 -11.63
N ALA A 411 19.21 7.64 -11.28
CA ALA A 411 19.18 8.17 -9.92
C ALA A 411 17.73 8.36 -9.44
N GLU A 412 16.84 8.88 -10.27
CA GLU A 412 15.42 9.05 -9.93
C GLU A 412 14.74 7.70 -9.65
N PHE A 413 14.99 6.67 -10.47
CA PHE A 413 14.46 5.33 -10.19
C PHE A 413 15.03 4.76 -8.87
N SER A 414 16.33 4.96 -8.63
CA SER A 414 16.97 4.54 -7.37
C SER A 414 16.36 5.26 -6.16
N GLU A 415 15.98 6.52 -6.30
CA GLU A 415 15.29 7.30 -5.27
C GLU A 415 13.88 6.76 -4.97
N ILE A 416 13.15 6.30 -5.99
CA ILE A 416 11.84 5.64 -5.80
C ILE A 416 11.99 4.39 -4.92
N LEU A 417 12.96 3.52 -5.22
CA LEU A 417 13.21 2.33 -4.40
C LEU A 417 13.64 2.69 -2.98
N LEU A 418 14.48 3.71 -2.81
CA LEU A 418 14.92 4.20 -1.50
C LEU A 418 13.74 4.73 -0.67
N LYS A 419 12.81 5.47 -1.27
CA LYS A 419 11.61 5.98 -0.61
C LYS A 419 10.62 4.87 -0.26
N ALA A 420 10.53 3.82 -1.07
CA ALA A 420 9.67 2.66 -0.82
C ALA A 420 10.21 1.78 0.32
N LYS A 421 11.54 1.65 0.41
CA LYS A 421 12.24 0.68 1.28
C LYS A 421 11.73 0.60 2.73
N PRO A 422 11.51 1.71 3.48
CA PRO A 422 11.05 1.59 4.86
C PRO A 422 9.71 0.86 5.01
N PHE A 423 8.80 1.01 4.05
CA PHE A 423 7.51 0.32 4.06
C PHE A 423 7.63 -1.13 3.63
N LEU A 424 8.50 -1.40 2.65
CA LEU A 424 8.81 -2.76 2.19
C LEU A 424 9.48 -3.58 3.30
N ASP A 425 10.41 -2.98 4.05
CA ASP A 425 11.10 -3.60 5.19
C ASP A 425 10.11 -3.95 6.33
N ILE A 426 9.12 -3.08 6.61
CA ILE A 426 8.04 -3.34 7.58
C ILE A 426 7.23 -4.58 7.19
N LEU A 427 6.96 -4.74 5.89
CA LEU A 427 6.23 -5.86 5.34
C LEU A 427 7.09 -7.13 5.15
N GLY A 428 8.42 -7.03 5.31
CA GLY A 428 9.37 -8.13 5.20
C GLY A 428 9.71 -8.53 3.76
N VAL A 429 9.61 -7.58 2.84
CA VAL A 429 10.06 -7.74 1.45
C VAL A 429 11.59 -7.73 1.40
N LYS A 430 12.18 -8.70 0.68
CA LYS A 430 13.65 -8.82 0.50
C LYS A 430 14.12 -8.33 -0.87
N ASP A 431 13.39 -8.74 -1.92
CA ASP A 431 13.72 -8.44 -3.31
C ASP A 431 12.63 -7.54 -3.92
N VAL A 432 13.05 -6.52 -4.68
CA VAL A 432 12.17 -5.53 -5.30
C VAL A 432 12.48 -5.42 -6.80
N PRO A 433 11.57 -5.84 -7.69
CA PRO A 433 10.39 -6.66 -7.40
C PRO A 433 10.78 -8.08 -6.96
N SER A 434 9.82 -8.81 -6.40
CA SER A 434 10.02 -10.20 -6.00
C SER A 434 10.23 -11.11 -7.21
N ILE A 435 11.23 -11.99 -7.10
CA ILE A 435 11.68 -12.79 -8.25
C ILE A 435 10.63 -13.85 -8.60
N LEU A 436 10.13 -13.79 -9.83
CA LEU A 436 9.24 -14.79 -10.40
C LEU A 436 10.03 -15.82 -11.18
N PHE A 437 9.46 -17.01 -11.35
CA PHE A 437 10.03 -17.99 -12.26
C PHE A 437 9.00 -18.88 -12.95
N THR A 438 9.43 -19.45 -14.06
CA THR A 438 8.76 -20.56 -14.72
C THR A 438 9.74 -21.71 -14.93
N THR A 439 9.24 -22.93 -14.95
CA THR A 439 10.05 -24.12 -15.24
C THR A 439 9.20 -25.09 -16.04
N GLY A 440 9.74 -25.58 -17.16
CA GLY A 440 9.05 -26.54 -18.02
C GLY A 440 10.03 -27.44 -18.76
N LEU A 441 9.48 -28.52 -19.33
CA LEU A 441 10.23 -29.46 -20.14
C LEU A 441 10.38 -28.89 -21.57
N VAL A 442 11.60 -29.00 -22.12
CA VAL A 442 11.89 -28.70 -23.52
C VAL A 442 12.14 -30.01 -24.25
N LYS A 443 11.51 -30.16 -25.42
CA LYS A 443 11.77 -31.27 -26.35
C LYS A 443 12.02 -30.72 -27.75
N ASN A 444 13.10 -31.15 -28.40
CA ASN A 444 13.47 -30.69 -29.74
C ASN A 444 13.48 -29.15 -29.88
N GLY A 445 13.97 -28.44 -28.86
CA GLY A 445 13.98 -26.96 -28.86
C GLY A 445 12.63 -26.29 -28.57
N GLU A 446 11.58 -27.03 -28.24
CA GLU A 446 10.25 -26.48 -27.94
C GLU A 446 9.89 -26.62 -26.45
N LEU A 447 9.58 -25.49 -25.79
CA LEU A 447 9.03 -25.49 -24.43
C LEU A 447 7.59 -26.02 -24.47
N LEU A 448 7.37 -27.17 -23.85
CA LEU A 448 6.04 -27.77 -23.79
C LEU A 448 5.07 -26.83 -23.05
N ASN A 449 3.88 -26.64 -23.62
CA ASN A 449 2.86 -25.73 -23.10
C ASN A 449 3.34 -24.28 -22.90
N LEU A 450 4.12 -23.75 -23.86
CA LEU A 450 4.58 -22.36 -23.88
C LEU A 450 3.47 -21.36 -23.53
N GLU A 451 2.29 -21.51 -24.14
CA GLU A 451 1.13 -20.65 -23.89
C GLU A 451 0.75 -20.60 -22.40
N GLY A 452 0.68 -21.76 -21.73
CA GLY A 452 0.40 -21.82 -20.29
C GLY A 452 1.47 -21.13 -19.44
N HIS A 453 2.75 -21.28 -19.81
CA HIS A 453 3.85 -20.60 -19.14
C HIS A 453 3.79 -19.07 -19.30
N VAL A 454 3.50 -18.60 -20.52
CA VAL A 454 3.31 -17.17 -20.83
C VAL A 454 2.12 -16.62 -20.08
N ASN A 455 0.95 -17.28 -20.14
CA ASN A 455 -0.26 -16.83 -19.47
C ASN A 455 -0.11 -16.74 -17.95
N ARG A 456 0.67 -17.65 -17.34
CA ARG A 456 0.97 -17.57 -15.90
C ARG A 456 1.85 -16.37 -15.56
N LEU A 457 2.96 -16.19 -16.29
CA LEU A 457 3.89 -15.10 -16.02
C LEU A 457 3.29 -13.73 -16.36
N LYS A 458 2.53 -13.58 -17.47
CA LYS A 458 1.89 -12.30 -17.85
C LYS A 458 0.92 -11.75 -16.80
N LYS A 459 0.30 -12.62 -16.00
CA LYS A 459 -0.57 -12.20 -14.88
C LYS A 459 0.20 -11.51 -13.75
N GLN A 460 1.52 -11.70 -13.70
CA GLN A 460 2.38 -11.35 -12.56
C GLN A 460 3.54 -10.43 -12.99
N TYR A 461 3.81 -10.36 -14.30
CA TYR A 461 4.95 -9.67 -14.88
C TYR A 461 4.61 -9.17 -16.28
N HIS A 462 4.80 -7.86 -16.51
CA HIS A 462 4.57 -7.25 -17.80
C HIS A 462 5.90 -7.13 -18.56
N HIS A 463 6.05 -7.92 -19.61
CA HIS A 463 7.15 -7.77 -20.57
C HIS A 463 6.60 -7.97 -21.98
N PRO A 464 6.79 -7.01 -22.91
CA PRO A 464 6.17 -7.03 -24.23
C PRO A 464 6.56 -8.28 -25.03
N ASP A 465 7.84 -8.68 -24.98
CA ASP A 465 8.36 -9.81 -25.77
C ASP A 465 8.50 -11.12 -24.97
N LEU A 466 7.73 -11.31 -23.90
CA LEU A 466 7.90 -12.46 -23.01
C LEU A 466 7.81 -13.80 -23.74
N GLU A 467 6.82 -13.97 -24.61
CA GLU A 467 6.62 -15.22 -25.35
C GLU A 467 7.79 -15.51 -26.29
N GLU A 468 8.22 -14.50 -27.04
CA GLU A 468 9.30 -14.66 -28.01
C GLU A 468 10.63 -14.96 -27.31
N LYS A 469 10.92 -14.28 -26.19
CA LYS A 469 12.11 -14.60 -25.38
C LYS A 469 12.09 -16.03 -24.85
N LEU A 470 10.95 -16.51 -24.34
CA LEU A 470 10.84 -17.90 -23.87
C LEU A 470 11.04 -18.91 -25.01
N ARG A 471 10.54 -18.61 -26.21
CA ARG A 471 10.73 -19.43 -27.41
C ARG A 471 12.20 -19.51 -27.81
N ILE A 472 12.88 -18.37 -27.86
CA ILE A 472 14.32 -18.29 -28.17
C ILE A 472 15.15 -19.07 -27.12
N PHE A 473 14.84 -18.94 -25.83
CA PHE A 473 15.53 -19.71 -24.80
C PHE A 473 15.33 -21.22 -24.97
N ALA A 474 14.13 -21.65 -25.34
CA ALA A 474 13.84 -23.07 -25.57
C ALA A 474 14.59 -23.63 -26.78
N GLN A 475 14.73 -22.87 -27.87
CA GLN A 475 15.46 -23.30 -29.07
C GLN A 475 16.93 -23.65 -28.80
N ASN A 476 17.51 -23.08 -27.74
CA ASN A 476 18.88 -23.35 -27.31
C ASN A 476 19.02 -24.60 -26.42
N VAL A 477 17.93 -25.36 -26.22
CA VAL A 477 17.90 -26.57 -25.40
C VAL A 477 17.52 -27.76 -26.28
N THR A 478 18.41 -28.76 -26.41
CA THR A 478 18.13 -29.98 -27.20
C THR A 478 16.95 -30.75 -26.61
N ASP A 479 17.15 -31.32 -25.42
CA ASP A 479 16.14 -31.95 -24.57
C ASP A 479 16.55 -31.70 -23.11
N GLY A 480 15.60 -31.30 -22.27
CA GLY A 480 15.90 -31.03 -20.86
C GLY A 480 14.86 -30.16 -20.18
N VAL A 481 15.27 -29.56 -19.06
CA VAL A 481 14.43 -28.68 -18.25
C VAL A 481 14.93 -27.25 -18.42
N LEU A 482 14.03 -26.36 -18.84
CA LEU A 482 14.29 -24.92 -18.90
C LEU A 482 13.62 -24.26 -17.69
N ARG A 483 14.42 -23.63 -16.84
CA ARG A 483 13.96 -22.68 -15.82
C ARG A 483 14.26 -21.27 -16.33
N VAL A 484 13.30 -20.36 -16.22
CA VAL A 484 13.52 -18.94 -16.50
C VAL A 484 13.04 -18.14 -15.29
N SER A 485 13.92 -17.34 -14.70
CA SER A 485 13.58 -16.40 -13.63
C SER A 485 13.58 -14.97 -14.13
N THR A 486 12.88 -14.09 -13.41
CA THR A 486 12.87 -12.66 -13.68
C THR A 486 12.81 -11.84 -12.41
N ASP A 487 13.60 -10.78 -12.39
CA ASP A 487 13.63 -9.72 -11.38
C ASP A 487 12.84 -8.49 -11.84
N GLY A 488 11.95 -8.63 -12.82
CA GLY A 488 11.22 -7.50 -13.41
C GLY A 488 11.93 -6.82 -14.57
N ASP A 489 13.26 -6.80 -14.60
CA ASP A 489 13.99 -6.13 -15.68
C ASP A 489 14.57 -7.12 -16.69
N SER A 490 15.00 -8.29 -16.21
CA SER A 490 15.70 -9.27 -17.02
C SER A 490 15.03 -10.64 -16.96
N LEU A 491 15.24 -11.45 -18.01
CA LEU A 491 14.89 -12.87 -18.02
C LEU A 491 16.18 -13.68 -18.01
N THR A 492 16.36 -14.55 -17.01
CA THR A 492 17.56 -15.37 -16.85
C THR A 492 17.20 -16.85 -17.08
N PRO A 493 17.67 -17.48 -18.17
CA PRO A 493 17.48 -18.90 -18.41
C PRO A 493 18.52 -19.76 -17.67
N GLU A 494 18.09 -20.92 -17.18
CA GLU A 494 18.90 -21.97 -16.59
C GLU A 494 18.46 -23.32 -17.16
N ILE A 495 19.42 -24.10 -17.67
CA ILE A 495 19.18 -25.41 -18.29
C ILE A 495 19.59 -26.51 -17.31
N ARG A 496 18.71 -27.48 -17.09
CA ARG A 496 18.97 -28.63 -16.23
C ARG A 496 18.62 -29.94 -16.93
N GLN A 497 19.31 -31.01 -16.57
CA GLN A 497 18.96 -32.35 -17.01
C GLN A 497 17.87 -32.94 -16.12
N LEU A 498 16.92 -33.65 -16.73
CA LEU A 498 15.86 -34.32 -15.98
C LEU A 498 16.32 -35.72 -15.58
N THR A 499 16.38 -35.98 -14.29
CA THR A 499 16.56 -37.34 -13.77
C THR A 499 15.19 -38.00 -13.65
N HIS A 500 14.93 -39.00 -14.49
CA HIS A 500 13.72 -39.81 -14.42
C HIS A 500 13.91 -41.01 -13.48
N SER A 501 12.87 -41.32 -12.70
CA SER A 501 12.70 -42.62 -12.06
C SER A 501 11.45 -43.26 -12.64
N ASN A 502 11.52 -44.56 -12.92
CA ASN A 502 10.38 -45.36 -13.37
C ASN A 502 9.53 -45.89 -12.21
N GLU A 503 9.94 -45.66 -10.96
CA GLU A 503 9.21 -46.11 -9.77
C GLU A 503 8.29 -45.00 -9.21
N PRO A 504 7.13 -45.36 -8.62
CA PRO A 504 6.27 -44.41 -7.93
C PRO A 504 7.02 -43.65 -6.83
N TYR A 505 6.79 -42.34 -6.72
CA TYR A 505 7.42 -41.55 -5.67
C TYR A 505 6.82 -41.90 -4.31
N ARG A 506 7.67 -42.18 -3.32
CA ARG A 506 7.24 -42.26 -1.92
C ARG A 506 7.12 -40.84 -1.38
N VAL A 507 5.94 -40.50 -0.88
CA VAL A 507 5.61 -39.16 -0.39
C VAL A 507 5.22 -39.25 1.08
N LYS A 508 5.82 -38.41 1.92
CA LYS A 508 5.47 -38.31 3.34
C LYS A 508 4.34 -37.31 3.52
N LEU A 509 3.32 -37.63 4.31
CA LEU A 509 2.33 -36.61 4.69
C LEU A 509 3.00 -35.61 5.65
N SER A 510 2.86 -34.31 5.38
CA SER A 510 3.39 -33.26 6.26
C SER A 510 2.75 -33.36 7.64
N SER A 511 3.56 -33.15 8.67
CA SER A 511 3.16 -33.03 10.07
C SER A 511 2.75 -31.59 10.44
N ILE A 512 3.01 -30.64 9.54
CA ILE A 512 2.78 -29.22 9.74
C ILE A 512 1.50 -28.80 9.00
N ASN A 513 0.57 -28.18 9.73
CA ASN A 513 -0.56 -27.51 9.11
C ASN A 513 -0.09 -26.18 8.50
N ASP A 514 -0.13 -26.05 7.17
CA ASP A 514 0.20 -24.81 6.48
C ASP A 514 -0.89 -23.77 6.76
N ASN A 515 -0.49 -22.57 7.17
CA ASN A 515 -1.42 -21.43 7.23
C ASN A 515 -1.82 -20.99 5.82
N PRO A 516 -3.09 -20.62 5.59
CA PRO A 516 -3.50 -19.95 4.37
C PRO A 516 -2.64 -18.70 4.13
N SER A 517 -2.10 -18.57 2.92
CA SER A 517 -1.35 -17.39 2.52
C SER A 517 -1.72 -16.95 1.11
N PRO A 518 -1.90 -15.65 0.85
CA PRO A 518 -2.17 -15.17 -0.50
C PRO A 518 -0.95 -15.33 -1.41
N LEU A 519 0.25 -15.52 -0.85
CA LEU A 519 1.48 -15.79 -1.59
C LEU A 519 1.41 -17.11 -2.38
N SER A 520 0.58 -18.06 -1.95
CA SER A 520 0.34 -19.33 -2.66
C SER A 520 -0.21 -19.15 -4.09
N LYS A 521 -0.70 -17.95 -4.45
CA LYS A 521 -1.15 -17.60 -5.79
C LYS A 521 0.01 -17.34 -6.77
N PHE A 522 1.25 -17.23 -6.30
CA PHE A 522 2.40 -16.80 -7.10
C PHE A 522 3.49 -17.86 -7.23
N LYS A 523 4.18 -17.88 -8.37
CA LYS A 523 5.35 -18.76 -8.59
C LYS A 523 6.64 -18.01 -8.22
N LEU A 524 6.79 -17.75 -6.93
CA LEU A 524 7.89 -16.96 -6.35
C LEU A 524 9.15 -17.81 -6.18
N SER A 525 10.30 -17.25 -6.53
CA SER A 525 11.62 -17.88 -6.41
C SER A 525 12.23 -17.62 -5.04
N GLY A 526 13.16 -18.48 -4.62
CA GLY A 526 13.88 -18.33 -3.35
C GLY A 526 13.41 -19.23 -2.20
N PRO A 527 14.23 -19.35 -1.13
CA PRO A 527 14.00 -20.26 -0.01
C PRO A 527 12.84 -19.84 0.90
N ASP A 528 12.52 -18.55 0.96
CA ASP A 528 11.41 -18.05 1.79
C ASP A 528 10.03 -18.44 1.24
N PHE A 529 9.92 -18.64 -0.08
CA PHE A 529 8.63 -18.90 -0.74
C PHE A 529 8.45 -20.36 -1.15
N GLN A 530 9.50 -21.03 -1.61
CA GLN A 530 9.37 -22.37 -2.17
C GLN A 530 9.43 -23.44 -1.08
N LYS A 531 8.34 -24.22 -0.98
CA LYS A 531 8.19 -25.32 -0.02
C LYS A 531 9.33 -26.34 -0.06
N VAL A 532 9.98 -26.54 -1.21
CA VAL A 532 11.11 -27.47 -1.39
C VAL A 532 12.31 -27.18 -0.48
N PHE A 533 12.45 -25.94 0.01
CA PHE A 533 13.52 -25.54 0.93
C PHE A 533 13.14 -25.64 2.41
N ARG A 534 11.88 -26.01 2.73
CA ARG A 534 11.44 -26.19 4.11
C ARG A 534 12.21 -27.34 4.75
N GLN A 535 12.54 -27.17 6.03
CA GLN A 535 13.30 -28.15 6.79
C GLN A 535 12.67 -29.55 6.77
N GLU A 536 11.34 -29.64 6.92
CA GLU A 536 10.61 -30.92 6.87
C GLU A 536 10.79 -31.65 5.52
N VAL A 537 10.84 -30.93 4.40
CA VAL A 537 11.09 -31.53 3.07
C VAL A 537 12.51 -32.08 2.99
N LEU A 538 13.48 -31.33 3.50
CA LEU A 538 14.88 -31.74 3.50
C LEU A 538 15.09 -32.99 4.39
N GLU A 539 14.38 -33.08 5.51
CA GLU A 539 14.41 -34.23 6.42
C GLU A 539 13.72 -35.46 5.81
N ALA A 540 12.53 -35.30 5.22
CA ALA A 540 11.84 -36.37 4.52
C ALA A 540 12.71 -36.97 3.39
N LYS A 541 13.47 -36.13 2.67
CA LYS A 541 14.43 -36.60 1.66
C LYS A 541 15.57 -37.44 2.23
N LYS A 542 16.06 -37.11 3.43
CA LYS A 542 17.09 -37.91 4.13
C LYS A 542 16.54 -39.27 4.59
N GLU A 543 15.25 -39.35 4.89
CA GLU A 543 14.54 -40.58 5.23
C GLU A 543 14.19 -41.46 3.99
N GLY A 544 14.49 -40.99 2.78
CA GLY A 544 14.28 -41.72 1.53
C GLY A 544 12.95 -41.43 0.82
N PHE A 545 12.16 -40.47 1.31
CA PHE A 545 10.99 -39.96 0.58
C PHE A 545 11.42 -39.00 -0.54
N GLN A 546 10.67 -38.97 -1.64
CA GLN A 546 10.97 -38.08 -2.77
C GLN A 546 10.36 -36.68 -2.57
N ASP A 547 9.24 -36.58 -1.85
CA ASP A 547 8.55 -35.33 -1.57
C ASP A 547 7.66 -35.43 -0.32
N ILE A 548 7.05 -34.31 0.07
CA ILE A 548 6.00 -34.25 1.11
C ILE A 548 4.67 -33.81 0.50
N LEU A 549 3.57 -34.25 1.09
CA LEU A 549 2.21 -33.78 0.80
C LEU A 549 1.77 -32.79 1.89
N CYS A 550 1.55 -31.55 1.51
CA CYS A 550 1.12 -30.48 2.41
C CYS A 550 -0.41 -30.49 2.60
N HIS A 551 -0.84 -29.95 3.74
CA HIS A 551 -2.25 -29.72 4.03
C HIS A 551 -2.44 -28.39 4.77
N THR A 552 -3.63 -27.81 4.60
CA THR A 552 -4.08 -26.60 5.27
C THR A 552 -5.47 -26.86 5.82
N ASP A 553 -5.65 -26.65 7.12
CA ASP A 553 -6.90 -26.83 7.87
C ASP A 553 -7.55 -28.21 7.67
N GLY A 554 -6.72 -29.26 7.59
CA GLY A 554 -7.17 -30.65 7.41
C GLY A 554 -7.51 -31.04 5.97
N PHE A 555 -7.27 -30.14 5.00
CA PHE A 555 -7.46 -30.39 3.57
C PHE A 555 -6.12 -30.41 2.84
N ILE A 556 -5.97 -31.31 1.88
CA ILE A 556 -4.79 -31.39 1.02
C ILE A 556 -4.64 -30.11 0.21
N SER A 557 -3.41 -29.60 0.12
CA SER A 557 -3.06 -28.43 -0.70
C SER A 557 -2.22 -28.83 -1.92
N GLU A 558 -0.96 -29.15 -1.74
CA GLU A 558 -0.04 -29.50 -2.83
C GLU A 558 1.18 -30.27 -2.29
N LEU A 559 2.06 -30.71 -3.19
CA LEU A 559 3.38 -31.22 -2.83
C LEU A 559 4.42 -30.10 -2.89
N SER A 560 5.64 -30.32 -2.36
CA SER A 560 6.66 -29.26 -2.33
C SER A 560 7.16 -28.84 -3.72
N ILE A 561 7.06 -29.74 -4.71
CA ILE A 561 7.49 -29.47 -6.10
C ILE A 561 6.39 -29.65 -7.16
N GLY A 562 5.12 -29.87 -6.77
CA GLY A 562 4.06 -30.13 -7.73
C GLY A 562 2.66 -30.14 -7.14
N ASN A 563 1.66 -30.18 -7.99
CA ASN A 563 0.27 -30.28 -7.58
C ASN A 563 -0.10 -31.73 -7.27
N PHE A 564 -1.04 -31.90 -6.33
CA PHE A 564 -1.61 -33.20 -5.98
C PHE A 564 -2.82 -33.52 -6.88
N VAL A 565 -2.92 -34.76 -7.31
CA VAL A 565 -4.09 -35.29 -8.03
C VAL A 565 -4.45 -36.65 -7.46
N ALA A 566 -5.71 -36.86 -7.11
CA ALA A 566 -6.25 -38.15 -6.71
C ALA A 566 -7.16 -38.70 -7.82
N LYS A 567 -7.16 -40.01 -8.04
CA LYS A 567 -8.02 -40.67 -9.04
C LYS A 567 -9.14 -41.45 -8.37
N LYS A 568 -10.35 -41.35 -8.92
CA LYS A 568 -11.53 -42.11 -8.50
C LYS A 568 -12.33 -42.55 -9.72
N GLY A 569 -12.28 -43.83 -10.05
CA GLY A 569 -12.81 -44.39 -11.29
C GLY A 569 -12.17 -43.73 -12.51
N ASN A 570 -13.01 -43.08 -13.33
CA ASN A 570 -12.59 -42.37 -14.54
C ASN A 570 -12.37 -40.86 -14.33
N GLN A 571 -12.43 -40.39 -13.09
CA GLN A 571 -12.28 -38.96 -12.75
C GLN A 571 -11.01 -38.71 -11.96
N TYR A 572 -10.48 -37.50 -12.11
CA TYR A 572 -9.36 -36.98 -11.36
C TYR A 572 -9.82 -35.80 -10.51
N GLU A 573 -9.34 -35.72 -9.29
CA GLU A 573 -9.65 -34.65 -8.34
C GLU A 573 -8.36 -33.97 -7.89
N THR A 574 -8.38 -32.65 -7.76
CA THR A 574 -7.25 -31.85 -7.28
C THR A 574 -7.74 -30.74 -6.34
N PRO A 575 -6.93 -30.30 -5.37
CA PRO A 575 -7.33 -29.25 -4.43
C PRO A 575 -7.82 -27.96 -5.10
N ALA A 576 -8.98 -27.47 -4.65
CA ALA A 576 -9.55 -26.21 -5.14
C ALA A 576 -8.93 -24.96 -4.49
N LYS A 577 -8.41 -25.10 -3.27
CA LYS A 577 -7.87 -24.01 -2.44
C LYS A 577 -6.42 -24.30 -2.02
N TYR A 578 -5.73 -23.24 -1.59
CA TYR A 578 -4.40 -23.30 -0.97
C TYR A 578 -3.29 -23.93 -1.84
N ALA A 579 -3.53 -24.05 -3.15
CA ALA A 579 -2.62 -24.64 -4.11
C ALA A 579 -2.49 -23.73 -5.34
N LEU A 580 -1.26 -23.58 -5.83
CA LEU A 580 -1.02 -22.82 -7.06
C LEU A 580 -1.53 -23.61 -8.26
N LYS A 581 -2.36 -22.99 -9.12
CA LYS A 581 -2.79 -23.64 -10.37
C LYS A 581 -1.60 -23.96 -11.28
N GLY A 582 -1.37 -25.24 -11.53
CA GLY A 582 -0.26 -25.73 -12.33
C GLY A 582 -0.54 -25.64 -13.83
N THR A 583 0.44 -25.18 -14.61
CA THR A 583 0.32 -25.11 -16.08
C THR A 583 0.11 -26.49 -16.71
N PHE A 584 0.67 -27.56 -16.12
CA PHE A 584 0.38 -28.92 -16.60
C PHE A 584 -1.05 -29.36 -16.27
N LEU A 585 -1.62 -29.00 -15.11
CA LEU A 585 -3.00 -29.34 -14.78
C LEU A 585 -3.97 -28.73 -15.80
N ASP A 586 -3.74 -27.47 -16.20
CA ASP A 586 -4.56 -26.81 -17.22
C ASP A 586 -4.51 -27.55 -18.57
N LEU A 587 -3.34 -28.10 -18.94
CA LEU A 587 -3.21 -28.94 -20.13
C LEU A 587 -3.88 -30.30 -19.94
N PHE A 588 -3.69 -30.94 -18.79
CA PHE A 588 -4.23 -32.25 -18.45
C PHE A 588 -5.77 -32.25 -18.46
N ALA A 589 -6.37 -31.18 -17.93
CA ALA A 589 -7.81 -30.96 -17.88
C ALA A 589 -8.47 -30.85 -19.27
N LYS A 590 -7.70 -30.56 -20.35
CA LYS A 590 -8.25 -30.54 -21.71
C LYS A 590 -8.65 -31.93 -22.21
N ASN A 591 -8.03 -32.98 -21.68
CA ASN A 591 -8.20 -34.36 -22.15
C ASN A 591 -8.77 -35.31 -21.08
N HIS A 592 -8.98 -34.83 -19.84
CA HIS A 592 -9.44 -35.64 -18.72
C HIS A 592 -10.49 -34.88 -17.89
N THR A 593 -11.39 -35.62 -17.24
CA THR A 593 -12.32 -35.05 -16.26
C THR A 593 -11.57 -34.73 -14.96
N LEU A 594 -11.02 -33.52 -14.86
CA LEU A 594 -10.36 -32.99 -13.66
C LEU A 594 -11.32 -32.08 -12.87
N ILE A 595 -11.58 -32.42 -11.61
CA ILE A 595 -12.46 -31.69 -10.70
C ILE A 595 -11.62 -30.99 -9.64
N TYR A 596 -11.81 -29.68 -9.50
CA TYR A 596 -11.25 -28.91 -8.39
C TYR A 596 -12.17 -29.01 -7.19
N LYS A 597 -11.68 -29.61 -6.09
CA LYS A 597 -12.46 -29.88 -4.87
C LYS A 597 -11.56 -29.83 -3.63
N ASP A 598 -12.11 -29.46 -2.48
CA ASP A 598 -11.42 -29.60 -1.20
C ASP A 598 -11.36 -31.10 -0.82
N ILE A 599 -10.14 -31.65 -0.70
CA ILE A 599 -9.90 -33.07 -0.41
C ILE A 599 -9.47 -33.20 1.05
N ALA A 600 -10.32 -33.73 1.91
CA ALA A 600 -9.99 -33.93 3.31
C ALA A 600 -8.95 -35.05 3.50
N LEU A 601 -8.07 -34.91 4.49
CA LEU A 601 -7.09 -35.94 4.84
C LEU A 601 -7.74 -37.31 5.13
N SER A 602 -8.92 -37.30 5.75
CA SER A 602 -9.72 -38.50 6.05
C SER A 602 -10.15 -39.27 4.80
N ASP A 603 -10.29 -38.59 3.67
CA ASP A 603 -10.92 -39.13 2.47
C ASP A 603 -9.92 -39.80 1.54
N LEU A 604 -8.61 -39.68 1.83
CA LEU A 604 -7.54 -40.22 0.99
C LEU A 604 -7.73 -41.72 0.74
N LYS A 605 -8.15 -42.50 1.74
CA LYS A 605 -8.42 -43.94 1.61
C LYS A 605 -9.57 -44.30 0.66
N THR A 606 -10.33 -43.32 0.17
CA THR A 606 -11.47 -43.54 -0.73
C THR A 606 -11.12 -43.40 -2.21
N TYR A 607 -9.86 -43.10 -2.53
CA TYR A 607 -9.34 -42.94 -3.88
C TYR A 607 -8.56 -44.18 -4.33
N ASP A 608 -8.51 -44.42 -5.64
CA ASP A 608 -7.87 -45.61 -6.21
C ASP A 608 -6.34 -45.49 -6.25
N CYS A 609 -5.84 -44.29 -6.55
CA CYS A 609 -4.42 -43.97 -6.58
C CYS A 609 -4.19 -42.45 -6.59
N PHE A 610 -2.92 -42.06 -6.41
CA PHE A 610 -2.51 -40.68 -6.30
C PHE A 610 -1.39 -40.35 -7.28
N TYR A 611 -1.33 -39.08 -7.66
CA TYR A 611 -0.33 -38.55 -8.56
C TYR A 611 0.18 -37.19 -8.08
N MET A 612 1.44 -36.94 -8.37
CA MET A 612 2.04 -35.61 -8.37
C MET A 612 2.12 -35.14 -9.82
N THR A 613 1.88 -33.85 -10.04
CA THR A 613 2.09 -33.28 -11.36
C THR A 613 2.75 -31.91 -11.37
N ASN A 614 3.60 -31.69 -12.39
CA ASN A 614 4.13 -30.39 -12.75
C ASN A 614 4.54 -30.35 -14.23
N ALA A 615 4.92 -29.17 -14.71
CA ALA A 615 5.31 -28.95 -16.11
C ALA A 615 6.64 -29.60 -16.53
N VAL A 616 7.36 -30.23 -15.60
CA VAL A 616 8.65 -30.89 -15.88
C VAL A 616 8.48 -32.40 -16.00
N ARG A 617 7.76 -33.02 -15.05
CA ARG A 617 7.63 -34.47 -14.92
C ARG A 617 6.33 -35.02 -15.48
N GLY A 618 5.36 -34.16 -15.81
CA GLY A 618 4.04 -34.59 -16.26
C GLY A 618 3.24 -35.18 -15.11
N LEU A 619 2.67 -36.38 -15.31
CA LEU A 619 1.93 -37.11 -14.28
C LEU A 619 2.81 -38.23 -13.71
N VAL A 620 3.10 -38.19 -12.42
CA VAL A 620 3.94 -39.17 -11.72
C VAL A 620 3.11 -39.83 -10.63
N GLU A 621 3.02 -41.16 -10.63
CA GLU A 621 2.33 -41.91 -9.57
C GLU A 621 3.05 -41.75 -8.24
N ILE A 622 2.29 -41.55 -7.16
CA ILE A 622 2.84 -41.40 -5.81
C ILE A 622 2.19 -42.39 -4.83
N LYS A 623 2.98 -42.83 -3.85
CA LYS A 623 2.54 -43.62 -2.70
C LYS A 623 2.70 -42.78 -1.45
N ILE A 624 1.59 -42.47 -0.79
CA ILE A 624 1.57 -41.67 0.44
C ILE A 624 1.85 -42.60 1.62
N ASP A 625 2.86 -42.27 2.42
CA ASP A 625 3.23 -43.07 3.58
C ASP A 625 2.08 -43.18 4.59
N GLY A 626 1.79 -44.39 5.06
CA GLY A 626 0.71 -44.66 6.01
C GLY A 626 -0.71 -44.66 5.41
N ILE A 627 -0.88 -44.47 4.10
CA ILE A 627 -2.17 -44.53 3.40
C ILE A 627 -2.07 -45.65 2.36
N SER A 628 -2.59 -46.81 2.74
CA SER A 628 -2.65 -48.03 1.93
C SER A 628 -3.83 -48.03 0.97
#